data_AF-A0A9D6E2W5-F1
#
_entry.id   AF-A0A9D6E2W5-F1
#
_cell.length_a   1.000
_cell.length_b   1.000
_cell.length_c   1.000
_cell.angle_alpha   90.00
_cell.angle_beta   90.00
_cell.angle_gamma   90.00
#
_symmetry.space_group_name_H-M   'P 1'
#
loop_
_entity.id
_entity.type
_entity.pdbx_description
1 polymer ?
#
loop_
_entity_poly.entity_id
_entity_poly.type
_entity_poly.pdbx_seq_one_letter_code
_entity_poly.pdbx_strand_id
1 'polypeptide(L)'
;MILEDNLIVHDARFVPGYRLFRSDATGHAVFVRGRERLDVYTANRGPLEKMLGVDLIYVNVSKQNVVMVQYKMLEKEEPAADDDDHPVWVFRPDKRFYAEKDRMIDLRREASPQDYRLNPEPFYFKFAKRFQGGSQGSILLPLEHLEQYLKSDAAKGPQGGLRVCYEGLRGRYLRETEFLGLIRAGYIGTHAEETRLLALCISALMNGNRALVYAVQRGESNDSGEEADA
;
A
#
# COMPACT_ATOMS: atom_id res chain seq x y z
N MET A 1 -1.55 14.83 -9.35
CA MET A 1 -3.02 14.68 -9.25
C MET A 1 -3.64 13.95 -10.45
N ILE A 2 -3.86 14.53 -11.64
CA ILE A 2 -4.57 13.83 -12.74
C ILE A 2 -3.87 12.53 -13.20
N LEU A 3 -2.53 12.54 -13.32
CA LEU A 3 -1.79 11.34 -13.76
C LEU A 3 -1.81 10.23 -12.69
N GLU A 4 -1.76 10.60 -11.41
CA GLU A 4 -1.81 9.69 -10.28
C GLU A 4 -3.19 9.04 -10.17
N ASP A 5 -4.26 9.84 -10.26
CA ASP A 5 -5.64 9.35 -10.31
C ASP A 5 -5.86 8.38 -11.48
N ASN A 6 -5.28 8.67 -12.65
CA ASN A 6 -5.37 7.78 -13.81
C ASN A 6 -4.66 6.43 -13.58
N LEU A 7 -3.52 6.42 -12.89
CA LEU A 7 -2.81 5.18 -12.53
C LEU A 7 -3.62 4.36 -11.52
N ILE A 8 -4.15 5.01 -10.49
CA ILE A 8 -5.01 4.36 -9.49
C ILE A 8 -6.23 3.73 -10.18
N VAL A 9 -6.91 4.47 -11.06
CA VAL A 9 -8.08 3.97 -11.80
C VAL A 9 -7.71 2.82 -12.73
N HIS A 10 -6.55 2.88 -13.37
CA HIS A 10 -6.06 1.79 -14.21
C HIS A 10 -5.85 0.52 -13.38
N ASP A 11 -5.06 0.59 -12.30
CA ASP A 11 -4.70 -0.56 -11.47
C ASP A 11 -5.90 -1.10 -10.67
N ALA A 12 -6.89 -0.25 -10.36
CA ALA A 12 -8.17 -0.67 -9.80
C ALA A 12 -9.01 -1.53 -10.76
N ARG A 13 -8.82 -1.37 -12.08
CA ARG A 13 -9.65 -1.98 -13.12
C ARG A 13 -8.91 -3.02 -13.95
N PHE A 14 -7.59 -3.12 -13.80
CA PHE A 14 -6.75 -4.04 -14.54
C PHE A 14 -5.74 -4.72 -13.61
N VAL A 15 -5.85 -6.05 -13.50
CA VAL A 15 -4.87 -6.89 -12.82
C VAL A 15 -4.39 -7.96 -13.80
N PRO A 16 -3.10 -7.96 -14.19
CA PRO A 16 -2.54 -8.94 -15.11
C PRO A 16 -2.87 -10.40 -14.76
N GLY A 17 -3.40 -11.15 -15.73
CA GLY A 17 -3.74 -12.56 -15.59
C GLY A 17 -5.05 -12.85 -14.85
N TYR A 18 -5.79 -11.82 -14.44
CA TYR A 18 -7.15 -11.95 -13.93
C TYR A 18 -8.18 -11.41 -14.92
N ARG A 19 -9.40 -11.93 -14.85
CA ARG A 19 -10.56 -11.37 -15.55
C ARG A 19 -11.37 -10.52 -14.56
N LEU A 20 -11.68 -9.29 -14.95
CA LEU A 20 -12.64 -8.46 -14.21
C LEU A 20 -14.03 -9.12 -14.28
N PHE A 21 -14.57 -9.48 -13.12
CA PHE A 21 -15.89 -10.11 -12.99
C PHE A 21 -16.99 -9.10 -12.70
N ARG A 22 -16.73 -8.15 -11.80
CA ARG A 22 -17.67 -7.09 -11.42
C ARG A 22 -16.88 -5.85 -11.04
N SER A 23 -17.42 -4.67 -11.33
CA SER A 23 -16.99 -3.41 -10.72
C SER A 23 -18.20 -2.54 -10.43
N ASP A 24 -18.16 -1.73 -9.39
CA ASP A 24 -19.21 -0.77 -9.08
C ASP A 24 -18.70 0.66 -8.94
N ALA A 25 -19.64 1.60 -8.80
CA ALA A 25 -19.34 3.02 -8.68
C ALA A 25 -18.72 3.40 -7.32
N THR A 26 -18.70 2.49 -6.35
CA THR A 26 -18.13 2.73 -5.02
C THR A 26 -16.63 2.48 -4.95
N GLY A 27 -16.03 2.07 -6.08
CA GLY A 27 -14.59 1.81 -6.18
C GLY A 27 -14.20 0.37 -5.87
N HIS A 28 -15.14 -0.57 -5.82
CA HIS A 28 -14.87 -2.00 -5.67
C HIS A 28 -14.87 -2.71 -7.03
N ALA A 29 -13.84 -3.52 -7.25
CA ALA A 29 -13.67 -4.39 -8.39
C ALA A 29 -13.34 -5.82 -7.93
N VAL A 30 -14.01 -6.81 -8.52
CA VAL A 30 -13.81 -8.23 -8.25
C VAL A 30 -13.14 -8.87 -9.45
N PHE A 31 -12.00 -9.48 -9.22
CA PHE A 31 -11.20 -10.17 -10.22
C PHE A 31 -11.19 -11.68 -9.95
N VAL A 32 -11.29 -12.47 -11.02
CA VAL A 32 -11.28 -13.94 -10.94
C VAL A 32 -10.25 -14.56 -11.87
N ARG A 33 -9.59 -15.62 -11.38
CA ARG A 33 -8.67 -16.48 -12.15
C ARG A 33 -8.85 -17.93 -11.72
N GLY A 34 -9.54 -18.73 -12.51
CA GLY A 34 -9.90 -20.09 -12.10
C GLY A 34 -10.75 -20.08 -10.83
N ARG A 35 -10.23 -20.63 -9.72
CA ARG A 35 -10.86 -20.61 -8.39
C ARG A 35 -10.37 -19.46 -7.49
N GLU A 36 -9.42 -18.67 -7.96
CA GLU A 36 -8.85 -17.55 -7.21
C GLU A 36 -9.74 -16.31 -7.36
N ARG A 37 -9.98 -15.61 -6.25
CA ARG A 37 -10.70 -14.34 -6.20
C ARG A 37 -9.84 -13.27 -5.54
N LEU A 38 -9.70 -12.15 -6.22
CA LEU A 38 -9.01 -10.96 -5.74
C LEU A 38 -9.97 -9.78 -5.82
N ASP A 39 -10.23 -9.14 -4.69
CA ASP A 39 -11.03 -7.93 -4.63
C ASP A 39 -10.08 -6.73 -4.54
N VAL A 40 -10.37 -5.68 -5.31
CA VAL A 40 -9.60 -4.44 -5.32
C VAL A 40 -10.53 -3.30 -4.96
N TYR A 41 -10.14 -2.51 -3.96
CA TYR A 41 -10.90 -1.37 -3.48
C TYR A 41 -10.10 -0.09 -3.67
N THR A 42 -10.68 0.89 -4.34
CA THR A 42 -10.15 2.24 -4.40
C THR A 42 -10.53 2.95 -3.10
N ALA A 43 -9.52 3.37 -2.33
CA ALA A 43 -9.72 4.07 -1.07
C ALA A 43 -9.72 5.61 -1.23
N ASN A 44 -9.30 6.12 -2.40
CA ASN A 44 -8.98 7.54 -2.65
C ASN A 44 -10.11 8.58 -2.55
N ARG A 45 -11.30 8.23 -2.06
CA ARG A 45 -12.42 9.16 -1.83
C ARG A 45 -13.33 8.69 -0.70
N GLY A 46 -13.03 9.08 0.55
CA GLY A 46 -13.99 8.96 1.64
C GLY A 46 -13.41 8.50 2.99
N PRO A 47 -14.20 7.78 3.81
CA PRO A 47 -13.79 7.32 5.13
C PRO A 47 -12.56 6.40 5.15
N LEU A 48 -12.37 5.61 4.08
CA LEU A 48 -11.25 4.65 3.98
C LEU A 48 -9.89 5.35 3.88
N GLU A 49 -9.76 6.37 3.02
CA GLU A 49 -8.54 7.20 2.95
C GLU A 49 -8.21 7.84 4.31
N LYS A 50 -9.22 8.40 4.99
CA LYS A 50 -9.02 9.04 6.30
C LYS A 50 -8.56 8.07 7.38
N MET A 51 -9.04 6.82 7.32
CA MET A 51 -8.71 5.80 8.30
C MET A 51 -7.34 5.18 8.03
N LEU A 52 -7.07 4.79 6.77
CA LEU A 52 -5.92 3.95 6.42
C LEU A 52 -4.78 4.72 5.75
N GLY A 53 -5.05 5.89 5.14
CA GLY A 53 -4.06 6.68 4.43
C GLY A 53 -3.48 6.00 3.18
N VAL A 54 -4.30 5.20 2.49
CA VAL A 54 -3.91 4.43 1.28
C VAL A 54 -4.85 4.72 0.11
N ASP A 55 -4.37 4.49 -1.12
CA ASP A 55 -5.16 4.71 -2.34
C ASP A 55 -5.84 3.44 -2.85
N LEU A 56 -5.21 2.28 -2.69
CA LEU A 56 -5.69 0.99 -3.17
C LEU A 56 -5.55 -0.11 -2.12
N ILE A 57 -6.53 -1.01 -2.06
CA ILE A 57 -6.53 -2.18 -1.18
C ILE A 57 -6.79 -3.42 -2.02
N TYR A 58 -5.88 -4.38 -1.96
CA TYR A 58 -6.01 -5.71 -2.54
C TYR A 58 -6.42 -6.69 -1.44
N VAL A 59 -7.54 -7.40 -1.62
CA VAL A 59 -8.03 -8.44 -0.72
C VAL A 59 -8.05 -9.75 -1.48
N ASN A 60 -7.08 -10.63 -1.22
CA ASN A 60 -7.07 -11.96 -1.79
C ASN A 60 -7.90 -12.88 -0.90
N VAL A 61 -9.13 -13.17 -1.34
CA VAL A 61 -10.10 -13.96 -0.58
C VAL A 61 -9.64 -15.41 -0.43
N SER A 62 -8.97 -15.95 -1.45
CA SER A 62 -8.53 -17.35 -1.48
C SER A 62 -7.35 -17.63 -0.56
N LYS A 63 -6.51 -16.63 -0.31
CA LYS A 63 -5.32 -16.74 0.56
C LYS A 63 -5.43 -15.97 1.87
N GLN A 64 -6.54 -15.25 2.07
CA GLN A 64 -6.84 -14.49 3.28
C GLN A 64 -5.68 -13.54 3.64
N ASN A 65 -5.24 -12.74 2.67
CA ASN A 65 -4.28 -11.67 2.87
C ASN A 65 -4.78 -10.36 2.24
N VAL A 66 -4.51 -9.26 2.94
CA VAL A 66 -4.77 -7.90 2.51
C VAL A 66 -3.44 -7.18 2.30
N VAL A 67 -3.34 -6.47 1.18
CA VAL A 67 -2.21 -5.58 0.89
C VAL A 67 -2.76 -4.22 0.50
N MET A 68 -2.20 -3.17 1.07
CA MET A 68 -2.62 -1.79 0.92
C MET A 68 -1.49 -0.98 0.28
N VAL A 69 -1.84 -0.15 -0.69
CA VAL A 69 -0.87 0.57 -1.52
C VAL A 69 -1.19 2.06 -1.54
N GLN A 70 -0.19 2.86 -1.19
CA GLN A 70 -0.18 4.30 -1.38
C GLN A 70 0.65 4.65 -2.61
N TYR A 71 0.11 5.46 -3.50
CA TYR A 71 0.79 5.94 -4.70
C TYR A 71 1.50 7.25 -4.37
N LYS A 72 2.68 7.42 -4.98
CA LYS A 72 3.40 8.70 -5.02
C LYS A 72 4.05 8.85 -6.40
N MET A 73 4.00 10.07 -6.93
CA MET A 73 4.64 10.38 -8.21
C MET A 73 6.07 10.83 -7.98
N LEU A 74 7.00 10.27 -8.75
CA LEU A 74 8.37 10.78 -8.84
C LEU A 74 8.42 11.90 -9.87
N GLU A 75 9.11 12.98 -9.52
CA GLU A 75 9.35 14.11 -10.40
C GLU A 75 10.72 13.99 -11.05
N LYS A 76 10.80 14.39 -12.32
CA LYS A 76 12.06 14.44 -13.05
C LYS A 76 12.80 15.71 -12.63
N GLU A 77 13.98 15.56 -12.05
CA GLU A 77 14.90 16.66 -11.77
C GLU A 77 16.06 16.59 -12.78
N GLU A 78 16.44 17.75 -13.33
CA GLU A 78 17.65 17.88 -14.14
C GLU A 78 18.87 17.68 -13.22
N PRO A 79 19.94 17.01 -13.70
CA PRO A 79 21.13 16.79 -12.89
C PRO A 79 21.75 18.12 -12.46
N ALA A 80 22.38 18.13 -11.29
CA ALA A 80 23.22 19.25 -10.90
C ALA A 80 24.42 19.33 -11.86
N ALA A 81 25.01 20.52 -12.03
CA ALA A 81 26.07 20.78 -13.01
C ALA A 81 27.33 19.88 -12.88
N ASP A 82 27.44 19.12 -11.79
CA ASP A 82 28.58 18.27 -11.44
C ASP A 82 28.22 16.76 -11.40
N ASP A 83 27.00 16.37 -11.77
CA ASP A 83 26.53 14.97 -11.76
C ASP A 83 26.48 14.40 -13.19
N ASP A 84 26.61 13.06 -13.31
CA ASP A 84 26.52 12.34 -14.60
C ASP A 84 25.26 12.78 -15.37
N ASP A 85 25.37 12.89 -16.70
CA ASP A 85 24.51 13.65 -17.63
C ASP A 85 23.08 13.06 -17.83
N HIS A 86 22.47 12.56 -16.76
CA HIS A 86 21.23 11.81 -16.75
C HIS A 86 20.22 12.39 -15.74
N PRO A 87 18.96 12.59 -16.15
CA PRO A 87 17.93 13.11 -15.26
C PRO A 87 17.52 12.11 -14.18
N VAL A 88 17.37 12.61 -12.95
CA VAL A 88 17.07 11.81 -11.76
C VAL A 88 15.59 11.90 -11.43
N TRP A 89 14.97 10.78 -11.04
CA TRP A 89 13.55 10.73 -10.64
C TRP A 89 13.43 10.72 -9.12
N VAL A 90 12.74 11.71 -8.56
CA VAL A 90 12.81 12.02 -7.12
C VAL A 90 11.42 12.23 -6.50
N PHE A 91 11.18 11.66 -5.31
CA PHE A 91 10.09 12.04 -4.41
C PHE A 91 10.67 12.58 -3.10
N ARG A 92 10.16 13.72 -2.61
CA ARG A 92 10.56 14.30 -1.32
C ARG A 92 9.43 14.08 -0.30
N PRO A 93 9.67 13.31 0.78
CA PRO A 93 8.70 13.15 1.87
C PRO A 93 8.28 14.50 2.48
N ASP A 94 6.99 14.66 2.75
CA ASP A 94 6.41 15.86 3.37
C ASP A 94 5.66 15.54 4.67
N LYS A 95 5.12 16.56 5.34
CA LYS A 95 4.37 16.37 6.61
C LYS A 95 3.15 15.45 6.45
N ARG A 96 2.51 15.46 5.27
CA ARG A 96 1.35 14.61 4.98
C ARG A 96 1.77 13.14 4.88
N PHE A 97 2.89 12.86 4.22
CA PHE A 97 3.48 11.54 4.13
C PHE A 97 3.76 10.94 5.52
N TYR A 98 4.33 11.72 6.45
CA TYR A 98 4.57 11.22 7.81
C TYR A 98 3.27 10.93 8.58
N ALA A 99 2.24 11.77 8.43
CA ALA A 99 0.94 11.53 9.06
C ALA A 99 0.19 10.32 8.46
N GLU A 100 0.36 10.05 7.16
CA GLU A 100 -0.14 8.83 6.50
C GLU A 100 0.60 7.60 7.04
N LYS A 101 1.93 7.67 7.13
CA LYS A 101 2.82 6.63 7.67
C LYS A 101 2.43 6.20 9.09
N ASP A 102 2.22 7.14 10.00
CA ASP A 102 1.99 6.81 11.41
C ASP A 102 0.65 6.07 11.62
N ARG A 103 -0.40 6.36 10.82
CA ARG A 103 -1.66 5.62 10.87
C ARG A 103 -1.54 4.15 10.45
N MET A 104 -0.54 3.81 9.65
CA MET A 104 -0.34 2.47 9.11
C MET A 104 0.32 1.55 10.15
N ILE A 105 1.13 2.11 11.07
CA ILE A 105 1.88 1.33 12.06
C ILE A 105 0.98 0.76 13.17
N ASP A 106 -0.11 1.44 13.49
CA ASP A 106 -1.02 1.07 14.59
C ASP A 106 -1.80 -0.24 14.36
N LEU A 107 -1.70 -0.88 13.18
CA LEU A 107 -2.52 -2.04 12.80
C LEU A 107 -1.77 -3.40 12.79
N ARG A 108 -0.62 -3.52 13.45
CA ARG A 108 0.26 -4.72 13.40
C ARG A 108 -0.02 -5.70 14.54
N ARG A 109 -0.22 -7.00 14.25
CA ARG A 109 -0.33 -8.12 15.22
C ARG A 109 0.52 -9.34 14.81
N GLU A 110 0.76 -10.29 15.72
CA GLU A 110 1.65 -11.45 15.53
C GLU A 110 0.98 -12.70 14.92
N ALA A 111 1.77 -13.51 14.21
CA ALA A 111 1.36 -14.57 13.29
C ALA A 111 1.01 -15.94 13.93
N SER A 112 0.16 -16.72 13.26
CA SER A 112 -0.09 -18.15 13.54
C SER A 112 0.75 -19.07 12.62
N PRO A 113 1.20 -20.27 13.07
CA PRO A 113 2.04 -21.18 12.27
C PRO A 113 1.43 -21.67 10.95
N GLN A 114 0.09 -21.70 10.85
CA GLN A 114 -0.60 -22.13 9.62
C GLN A 114 -0.71 -21.00 8.58
N ASP A 115 -0.25 -19.79 8.92
CA ASP A 115 -0.46 -18.60 8.13
C ASP A 115 0.84 -17.85 7.86
N TYR A 116 1.84 -18.61 7.40
CA TYR A 116 3.17 -18.08 7.10
C TYR A 116 3.13 -16.97 6.04
N ARG A 117 3.92 -15.92 6.27
CA ARG A 117 4.17 -14.82 5.33
C ARG A 117 5.67 -14.62 5.19
N LEU A 118 6.14 -14.39 3.96
CA LEU A 118 7.51 -13.92 3.71
C LEU A 118 7.68 -12.50 4.24
N ASN A 119 6.65 -11.66 4.10
CA ASN A 119 6.61 -10.34 4.69
C ASN A 119 5.18 -10.01 5.16
N PRO A 120 4.89 -10.02 6.47
CA PRO A 120 3.56 -9.73 6.99
C PRO A 120 3.19 -8.24 6.93
N GLU A 121 4.13 -7.35 6.56
CA GLU A 121 3.86 -5.93 6.30
C GLU A 121 2.76 -5.79 5.24
N PRO A 122 1.59 -5.23 5.58
CA PRO A 122 0.52 -5.04 4.61
C PRO A 122 0.64 -3.76 3.81
N PHE A 123 1.53 -2.85 4.18
CA PHE A 123 1.60 -1.54 3.57
C PHE A 123 2.76 -1.35 2.60
N TYR A 124 2.45 -0.80 1.42
CA TYR A 124 3.41 -0.58 0.35
C TYR A 124 3.26 0.81 -0.28
N PHE A 125 4.36 1.35 -0.76
CA PHE A 125 4.39 2.55 -1.59
C PHE A 125 4.68 2.17 -3.04
N LYS A 126 3.84 2.64 -3.97
CA LYS A 126 4.10 2.56 -5.41
C LYS A 126 4.59 3.92 -5.91
N PHE A 127 5.84 3.98 -6.33
CA PHE A 127 6.47 5.17 -6.89
C PHE A 127 6.47 5.10 -8.41
N ALA A 128 5.66 5.94 -9.06
CA ALA A 128 5.52 5.97 -10.52
C ALA A 128 6.26 7.18 -11.13
N LYS A 129 6.96 6.97 -12.25
CA LYS A 129 7.64 8.06 -12.97
C LYS A 129 6.61 8.92 -13.73
N ARG A 130 6.64 10.23 -13.53
CA ARG A 130 5.76 11.19 -14.22
C ARG A 130 6.31 11.59 -15.60
N PHE A 131 5.81 11.00 -16.70
CA PHE A 131 6.23 11.36 -18.06
C PHE A 131 5.17 12.18 -18.82
N GLN A 132 5.57 12.98 -19.82
CA GLN A 132 4.62 13.58 -20.75
C GLN A 132 4.03 12.47 -21.64
N GLY A 133 2.74 12.16 -21.48
CA GLY A 133 2.04 11.10 -22.22
C GLY A 133 1.73 9.82 -21.43
N GLY A 134 2.13 9.71 -20.16
CA GLY A 134 1.81 8.55 -19.31
C GLY A 134 2.83 8.26 -18.20
N SER A 135 2.80 7.06 -17.64
CA SER A 135 3.81 6.53 -16.72
C SER A 135 4.69 5.51 -17.43
N GLN A 136 6.01 5.68 -17.37
CA GLN A 136 6.98 4.66 -17.80
C GLN A 136 7.69 4.10 -16.58
N GLY A 137 7.12 3.02 -16.05
CA GLY A 137 7.72 2.24 -14.96
C GLY A 137 7.37 2.76 -13.57
N SER A 138 7.19 1.81 -12.67
CA SER A 138 6.95 2.04 -11.26
C SER A 138 7.71 1.03 -10.42
N ILE A 139 8.07 1.43 -9.21
CA ILE A 139 8.67 0.56 -8.21
C ILE A 139 7.81 0.49 -6.98
N LEU A 140 7.83 -0.65 -6.30
CA LEU A 140 7.11 -0.86 -5.06
C LEU A 140 8.08 -1.15 -3.91
N LEU A 141 7.82 -0.51 -2.77
CA LEU A 141 8.56 -0.69 -1.53
C LEU A 141 7.59 -1.01 -0.38
N PRO A 142 7.85 -2.05 0.43
CA PRO A 142 7.19 -2.19 1.72
C PRO A 142 7.47 -0.96 2.61
N LEU A 143 6.53 -0.59 3.47
CA LEU A 143 6.69 0.52 4.41
C LEU A 143 7.96 0.36 5.25
N GLU A 144 8.18 -0.81 5.85
CA GLU A 144 9.41 -1.10 6.61
C GLU A 144 10.69 -0.82 5.81
N HIS A 145 10.74 -1.25 4.54
CA HIS A 145 11.92 -1.02 3.69
C HIS A 145 12.10 0.47 3.40
N LEU A 146 11.01 1.19 3.12
CA LEU A 146 11.07 2.63 2.91
C LEU A 146 11.60 3.35 4.16
N GLU A 147 11.17 2.97 5.36
CA GLU A 147 11.67 3.56 6.60
C GLU A 147 13.17 3.33 6.80
N GLN A 148 13.65 2.12 6.49
CA GLN A 148 15.09 1.81 6.55
C GLN A 148 15.87 2.64 5.52
N TYR A 149 15.35 2.76 4.30
CA TYR A 149 15.97 3.56 3.25
C TYR A 149 16.05 5.04 3.65
N LEU A 150 14.98 5.63 4.18
CA LEU A 150 14.95 7.04 4.59
C LEU A 150 15.90 7.37 5.76
N LYS A 151 16.37 6.37 6.51
CA LYS A 151 17.41 6.53 7.55
C LYS A 151 18.84 6.48 7.00
N SER A 152 19.02 6.06 5.74
CA SER A 152 20.33 5.90 5.11
C SER A 152 20.84 7.19 4.45
N ASP A 153 22.16 7.31 4.29
CA ASP A 153 22.75 8.42 3.53
C ASP A 153 22.33 8.41 2.05
N ALA A 154 21.94 7.25 1.51
CA ALA A 154 21.45 7.12 0.13
C ALA A 154 20.10 7.82 -0.10
N ALA A 155 19.38 8.17 0.97
CA ALA A 155 18.16 8.97 0.91
C ALA A 155 18.42 10.48 1.07
N LYS A 156 19.66 10.91 1.34
CA LYS A 156 19.98 12.34 1.47
C LYS A 156 20.24 12.95 0.09
N GLY A 157 19.58 14.06 -0.19
CA GLY A 157 19.85 14.89 -1.35
C GLY A 157 21.08 15.78 -1.17
N PRO A 158 21.52 16.48 -2.23
CA PRO A 158 22.70 17.37 -2.18
C PRO A 158 22.64 18.44 -1.08
N GLN A 159 21.42 18.89 -0.73
CA GLN A 159 21.17 19.89 0.32
C GLN A 159 20.77 19.27 1.67
N GLY A 160 20.97 17.96 1.87
CA GLY A 160 20.65 17.27 3.12
C GLY A 160 19.17 16.91 3.34
N GLY A 161 18.27 17.33 2.46
CA GLY A 161 16.85 16.92 2.50
C GLY A 161 16.64 15.46 2.08
N LEU A 162 15.59 14.81 2.60
CA LEU A 162 15.27 13.42 2.26
C LEU A 162 14.65 13.30 0.87
N ARG A 163 15.04 12.25 0.15
CA ARG A 163 14.55 11.92 -1.18
C ARG A 163 14.50 10.41 -1.44
N VAL A 164 13.57 9.98 -2.27
CA VAL A 164 13.50 8.62 -2.84
C VAL A 164 13.82 8.69 -4.32
N CYS A 165 14.86 7.99 -4.77
CA CYS A 165 15.23 7.85 -6.17
C CYS A 165 15.61 6.40 -6.54
N TYR A 166 15.53 6.08 -7.83
CA TYR A 166 15.81 4.73 -8.34
C TYR A 166 17.26 4.31 -8.10
N GLU A 167 18.19 5.23 -8.33
CA GLU A 167 19.62 5.04 -8.21
C GLU A 167 20.01 4.79 -6.75
N GLY A 168 19.40 5.53 -5.82
CA GLY A 168 19.61 5.38 -4.38
C GLY A 168 19.18 4.00 -3.85
N LEU A 169 18.14 3.41 -4.44
CA LEU A 169 17.64 2.08 -4.07
C LEU A 169 18.49 0.94 -4.67
N ARG A 170 19.36 1.22 -5.63
CA ARG A 170 20.31 0.24 -6.22
C ARG A 170 19.67 -1.09 -6.63
N GLY A 171 18.47 -1.01 -7.22
CA GLY A 171 17.72 -2.19 -7.68
C GLY A 171 16.99 -2.97 -6.57
N ARG A 172 17.05 -2.54 -5.32
CA ARG A 172 16.33 -3.17 -4.20
C ARG A 172 14.91 -2.63 -4.13
N TYR A 173 14.05 -3.11 -5.01
CA TYR A 173 12.63 -2.77 -5.03
C TYR A 173 11.86 -3.86 -5.78
N LEU A 174 10.53 -3.90 -5.59
CA LEU A 174 9.66 -4.78 -6.36
C LEU A 174 9.20 -4.09 -7.64
N ARG A 175 8.99 -4.87 -8.70
CA ARG A 175 8.17 -4.45 -9.83
C ARG A 175 6.78 -5.07 -9.71
N GLU A 176 5.85 -4.55 -10.50
CA GLU A 176 4.43 -4.86 -10.39
C GLU A 176 4.14 -6.37 -10.56
N THR A 177 4.83 -7.02 -11.49
CA THR A 177 4.63 -8.46 -11.76
C THR A 177 4.99 -9.32 -10.55
N GLU A 178 6.15 -9.09 -9.93
CA GLU A 178 6.58 -9.82 -8.74
C GLU A 178 5.69 -9.49 -7.55
N PHE A 179 5.33 -8.22 -7.37
CA PHE A 179 4.43 -7.77 -6.31
C PHE A 179 3.06 -8.45 -6.37
N LEU A 180 2.38 -8.40 -7.52
CA LEU A 180 1.08 -9.06 -7.70
C LEU A 180 1.21 -10.59 -7.58
N GLY A 181 2.34 -11.16 -8.01
CA GLY A 181 2.65 -12.58 -7.83
C GLY A 181 2.70 -12.97 -6.35
N LEU A 182 3.32 -12.15 -5.50
CA LEU A 182 3.41 -12.35 -4.05
C LEU A 182 2.05 -12.19 -3.36
N ILE A 183 1.24 -11.20 -3.76
CA ILE A 183 -0.14 -11.05 -3.26
C ILE A 183 -0.96 -12.29 -3.59
N ARG A 184 -0.92 -12.73 -4.85
CA ARG A 184 -1.67 -13.90 -5.33
C ARG A 184 -1.28 -15.16 -4.56
N ALA A 185 0.01 -15.35 -4.32
CA ALA A 185 0.51 -16.51 -3.59
C ALA A 185 0.17 -16.48 -2.09
N GLY A 186 -0.17 -15.31 -1.55
CA GLY A 186 -0.46 -15.12 -0.13
C GLY A 186 0.80 -14.97 0.72
N TYR A 187 1.95 -14.63 0.12
CA TYR A 187 3.22 -14.53 0.86
C TYR A 187 3.46 -13.15 1.47
N ILE A 188 2.71 -12.14 1.06
CA ILE A 188 2.80 -10.79 1.61
C ILE A 188 1.43 -10.26 2.02
N GLY A 189 1.42 -9.33 2.96
CA GLY A 189 0.19 -8.79 3.50
C GLY A 189 -0.24 -9.45 4.80
N THR A 190 -1.40 -9.02 5.30
CA THR A 190 -1.93 -9.43 6.60
C THR A 190 -2.09 -10.94 6.75
N HIS A 191 -2.15 -11.38 8.00
CA HIS A 191 -2.59 -12.73 8.34
C HIS A 191 -4.12 -12.85 8.17
N ALA A 192 -4.63 -14.07 8.29
CA ALA A 192 -6.00 -14.43 7.98
C ALA A 192 -7.01 -13.78 8.94
N GLU A 193 -6.64 -13.64 10.22
CA GLU A 193 -7.50 -13.01 11.22
C GLU A 193 -7.62 -11.50 10.98
N GLU A 194 -6.52 -10.77 10.76
CA GLU A 194 -6.58 -9.33 10.46
C GLU A 194 -7.25 -9.11 9.10
N THR A 195 -7.06 -10.02 8.14
CA THR A 195 -7.79 -9.96 6.87
C THR A 195 -9.30 -10.00 7.07
N ARG A 196 -9.81 -10.85 7.98
CA ARG A 196 -11.25 -10.91 8.28
C ARG A 196 -11.72 -9.61 8.92
N LEU A 197 -11.01 -9.10 9.92
CA LEU A 197 -11.35 -7.84 10.59
C LEU A 197 -11.34 -6.66 9.60
N LEU A 198 -10.29 -6.54 8.79
CA LEU A 198 -10.16 -5.52 7.76
C LEU A 198 -11.26 -5.63 6.71
N ALA A 199 -11.58 -6.83 6.23
CA ALA A 199 -12.65 -7.03 5.25
C ALA A 199 -14.02 -6.61 5.81
N LEU A 200 -14.29 -6.87 7.10
CA LEU A 200 -15.50 -6.40 7.78
C LEU A 200 -15.52 -4.88 7.88
N CYS A 201 -14.41 -4.25 8.28
CA CYS A 201 -14.29 -2.80 8.35
C CYS A 201 -14.47 -2.13 6.98
N ILE A 202 -13.82 -2.65 5.93
CA ILE A 202 -13.95 -2.15 4.55
C ILE A 202 -15.40 -2.26 4.10
N SER A 203 -16.03 -3.43 4.28
CA SER A 203 -17.43 -3.65 3.92
C SER A 203 -18.37 -2.69 4.68
N ALA A 204 -18.16 -2.49 5.98
CA ALA A 204 -18.97 -1.58 6.77
C ALA A 204 -18.82 -0.12 6.33
N LEU A 205 -17.60 0.33 6.07
CA LEU A 205 -17.33 1.68 5.58
C LEU A 205 -17.97 1.92 4.20
N MET A 206 -17.88 0.94 3.30
CA MET A 206 -18.50 1.00 1.98
C MET A 206 -20.03 1.05 2.03
N ASN A 207 -20.63 0.32 2.98
CA ASN A 207 -22.07 0.32 3.19
C ASN A 207 -22.57 1.52 4.03
N GLY A 208 -21.69 2.48 4.37
CA GLY A 208 -22.04 3.65 5.18
C GLY A 208 -22.25 3.36 6.67
N ASN A 209 -21.98 2.14 7.13
CA ASN A 209 -22.16 1.72 8.51
C ASN A 209 -20.92 2.02 9.36
N ARG A 210 -20.77 3.30 9.73
CA ARG A 210 -19.64 3.78 10.55
C ARG A 210 -19.63 3.20 11.97
N ALA A 211 -20.78 2.77 12.50
CA ALA A 211 -20.90 2.26 13.87
C ALA A 211 -20.11 0.95 14.09
N LEU A 212 -20.06 0.06 13.09
CA LEU A 212 -19.28 -1.19 13.19
C LEU A 212 -17.77 -0.92 13.27
N VAL A 213 -17.30 0.09 12.55
CA VAL A 213 -15.87 0.45 12.50
C VAL A 213 -15.40 0.99 13.85
N TYR A 214 -16.21 1.84 14.48
CA TYR A 214 -15.95 2.31 15.84
C TYR A 214 -15.98 1.16 16.88
N ALA A 215 -16.81 0.15 16.67
CA ALA A 215 -16.88 -1.02 17.56
C ALA A 215 -15.63 -1.91 17.44
N VAL A 216 -15.14 -2.16 16.22
CA VAL A 216 -13.88 -2.90 16.00
C VAL A 216 -12.70 -2.14 16.62
N GLN A 217 -12.64 -0.81 16.44
CA GLN A 217 -11.57 0.02 17.01
C GLN A 217 -11.57 0.04 18.56
N ARG A 218 -12.75 -0.04 19.20
CA ARG A 218 -12.87 -0.07 20.67
C ARG A 218 -12.75 -1.47 21.28
N GLY A 219 -13.04 -2.51 20.51
CA GLY A 219 -12.93 -3.90 20.96
C GLY A 219 -11.48 -4.30 21.28
N GLU A 220 -10.49 -3.65 20.66
CA GLU A 220 -9.06 -3.90 20.92
C GLU A 220 -8.49 -3.12 22.11
N SER A 221 -9.13 -2.03 22.54
CA SER A 221 -8.66 -1.26 23.71
C SER A 221 -9.07 -1.84 25.07
N ASN A 222 -9.88 -2.90 25.09
CA ASN A 222 -10.43 -3.49 26.32
C ASN A 222 -9.80 -4.85 26.70
N ASP A 223 -8.74 -5.30 26.01
CA ASP A 223 -8.10 -6.61 26.28
C ASP A 223 -6.69 -6.49 26.90
N SER A 224 -6.39 -5.34 27.51
CA SER A 224 -5.18 -5.16 28.32
C SER A 224 -5.54 -4.54 29.66
N GLY A 225 -5.98 -5.37 30.60
CA GLY A 225 -6.10 -4.96 32.00
C GLY A 225 -7.15 -5.72 32.79
N GLU A 226 -6.92 -7.01 33.07
CA GLU A 226 -7.47 -7.64 34.28
C GLU A 226 -6.62 -8.88 34.68
N GLU A 227 -5.41 -8.62 35.19
CA GLU A 227 -4.73 -9.51 36.13
C GLU A 227 -4.01 -8.64 37.18
N ALA A 228 -4.67 -8.42 38.32
CA ALA A 228 -4.08 -8.25 39.65
C ALA A 228 -5.17 -7.87 40.68
N ASP A 229 -5.67 -8.84 41.44
CA ASP A 229 -5.38 -9.01 42.87
C ASP A 229 -6.46 -9.86 43.55
N ALA A 230 -6.02 -11.02 44.04
CA ALA A 230 -6.64 -11.81 45.09
C ALA A 230 -5.55 -12.13 46.13
#